data_AF-A0AA97C9S5-F1
#
_entry.id   AF-A0AA97C9S5-F1
#
_cell.length_a   1.000
_cell.length_b   1.000
_cell.length_c   1.000
_cell.angle_alpha   90.00
_cell.angle_beta   90.00
_cell.angle_gamma   90.00
#
_symmetry.space_group_name_H-M   'P 1'
#
loop_
_entity.id
_entity.type
_entity.pdbx_description
1 polymer ?
#
loop_
_entity_poly.entity_id
_entity_poly.type
_entity_poly.pdbx_seq_one_letter_code
_entity_poly.pdbx_strand_id
1 'polypeptide(L)' 'MTQSLQRKSRDLRRLQIEPGRYELVESGKESIFDRVRAVVAVDEEGIMQINASDVAVGMCGLTGRIDDLIARYNNGHRFI' A
#
# COMPACT_ATOMS: atom_id res chain seq x y z
N MET A 1 -8.04 13.55 35.02
CA MET A 1 -6.79 13.00 34.45
C MET A 1 -7.11 12.45 33.06
N THR A 2 -6.98 13.27 32.01
CA THR A 2 -7.35 12.90 30.63
C THR A 2 -6.48 13.70 29.67
N GLN A 3 -5.17 13.41 29.62
CA GLN A 3 -4.25 14.14 28.73
C GLN A 3 -3.12 13.27 28.17
N SER A 4 -3.38 11.98 27.93
CA SER A 4 -2.43 11.06 27.30
C SER A 4 -2.84 10.59 25.89
N LEU A 5 -4.11 10.79 25.49
CA LEU A 5 -4.59 10.38 24.16
C LEU A 5 -4.18 11.35 23.04
N GLN A 6 -3.95 12.62 23.33
CA GLN A 6 -3.68 13.66 22.31
C GLN A 6 -2.28 13.60 21.69
N ARG A 7 -1.27 13.00 22.34
CA ARG A 7 0.10 12.95 21.80
C ARG A 7 0.31 11.84 20.78
N LYS A 8 -0.36 10.69 20.90
CA LYS A 8 -0.18 9.56 19.96
C LYS A 8 -0.70 9.85 18.55
N SER A 9 -1.68 10.74 18.40
CA SER A 9 -2.26 11.06 17.09
C SER A 9 -1.35 11.87 16.17
N ARG A 10 -0.25 12.45 16.68
CA ARG A 10 0.68 13.26 15.88
C ARG A 10 1.59 12.45 14.97
N ASP A 11 1.76 11.17 15.27
CA ASP A 11 2.68 10.27 14.57
C ASP A 11 1.96 9.23 13.71
N LEU A 12 0.63 9.32 13.57
CA LEU A 12 -0.17 8.39 12.77
C LEU A 12 -0.47 8.99 11.39
N ARG A 13 -0.18 8.24 10.33
CA ARG A 13 -0.52 8.55 8.94
C ARG A 13 -1.65 7.64 8.45
N ARG A 14 -2.54 8.20 7.64
CA ARG A 14 -3.54 7.42 6.91
C ARG A 14 -2.94 6.86 5.63
N LEU A 15 -2.93 5.53 5.48
CA LEU A 15 -2.48 4.83 4.28
C LEU A 15 -3.62 4.07 3.63
N GLN A 16 -3.62 4.01 2.30
CA GLN A 16 -4.58 3.22 1.54
C GLN A 16 -4.07 1.78 1.40
N ILE A 17 -4.68 0.85 2.12
CA ILE A 17 -4.25 -0.55 2.19
C ILE A 17 -4.93 -1.42 1.14
N GLU A 18 -6.11 -1.04 0.65
CA GLU A 18 -6.85 -1.70 -0.44
C GLU A 18 -7.71 -0.64 -1.18
N PRO A 19 -8.33 -0.96 -2.34
CA PRO A 19 -9.29 -0.07 -2.97
C PRO A 19 -10.37 0.40 -1.99
N GLY A 20 -10.48 1.71 -1.80
CA GLY A 20 -11.45 2.31 -0.85
C GLY A 20 -11.17 2.09 0.65
N ARG A 21 -10.20 1.26 1.05
CA ARG A 21 -9.90 0.98 2.46
C ARG A 21 -8.62 1.66 2.92
N TYR A 22 -8.71 2.28 4.10
CA TYR A 22 -7.63 3.04 4.69
C TYR A 22 -7.39 2.63 6.14
N GLU A 23 -6.14 2.70 6.57
CA GLU A 23 -5.73 2.40 7.95
C GLU A 23 -4.87 3.55 8.51
N LEU A 24 -5.02 3.83 9.80
CA LEU A 24 -4.17 4.74 10.54
C LEU A 24 -3.00 3.96 11.11
N VAL A 25 -1.80 4.26 10.65
CA VAL A 25 -0.58 3.54 11.02
C VAL A 25 0.49 4.50 11.53
N GLU A 26 1.42 3.98 12.32
CA GLU A 26 2.60 4.71 12.76
C GLU A 26 3.43 5.22 11.57
N SER A 27 4.03 6.39 11.75
CA SER A 27 4.96 6.97 10.79
C SER A 27 6.10 6.00 10.49
N GLY A 28 6.47 5.90 9.20
CA GLY A 28 7.49 4.97 8.72
C GLY A 28 6.96 3.64 8.16
N LYS A 29 5.69 3.29 8.39
CA LYS A 29 5.05 2.19 7.66
C LYS A 29 4.70 2.61 6.24
N GLU A 30 4.86 1.70 5.30
CA GLU A 30 4.40 1.85 3.92
C GLU A 30 3.35 0.78 3.59
N SER A 31 2.33 1.17 2.84
CA SER A 31 1.31 0.24 2.35
C SER A 31 1.71 -0.25 0.96
N ILE A 32 1.58 -1.57 0.72
CA ILE A 32 1.82 -2.17 -0.58
C ILE A 32 0.91 -1.53 -1.63
N PHE A 33 -0.40 -1.47 -1.38
CA PHE A 33 -1.37 -0.92 -2.34
C PHE A 33 -1.07 0.55 -2.67
N ASP A 34 -0.99 1.44 -1.68
CA ASP A 34 -0.63 2.85 -1.89
C ASP A 34 0.68 3.03 -2.69
N ARG A 35 1.68 2.15 -2.50
CA ARG A 35 2.95 2.18 -3.23
C ARG A 35 2.81 1.83 -4.70
N VAL A 36 1.96 0.84 -5.05
CA VAL A 36 1.86 0.30 -6.42
C VAL A 36 0.61 0.72 -7.18
N ARG A 37 -0.35 1.41 -6.54
CA ARG A 37 -1.68 1.73 -7.11
C ARG A 37 -1.68 2.41 -8.48
N ALA A 38 -0.58 3.06 -8.88
CA ALA A 38 -0.47 3.72 -10.17
C ALA A 38 -0.27 2.74 -11.34
N VAL A 39 0.15 1.50 -11.06
CA VAL A 39 0.54 0.51 -12.07
C VAL A 39 -0.16 -0.84 -11.90
N VAL A 40 -1.12 -0.95 -10.97
CA VAL A 40 -1.87 -2.18 -10.70
C VAL A 40 -3.37 -1.94 -10.75
N ALA A 41 -4.12 -3.00 -10.97
CA ALA A 41 -5.56 -3.08 -10.75
C ALA A 41 -5.86 -4.22 -9.76
N VAL A 42 -7.01 -4.14 -9.10
CA VAL A 42 -7.56 -5.21 -8.28
C VAL A 42 -8.86 -5.65 -8.94
N ASP A 43 -9.00 -6.94 -9.21
CA ASP A 43 -10.20 -7.50 -9.83
C ASP A 43 -11.35 -7.70 -8.81
N GLU A 44 -12.47 -8.25 -9.28
CA GLU A 44 -13.67 -8.50 -8.46
C GLU A 44 -13.42 -9.54 -7.35
N GLU A 45 -12.42 -10.39 -7.51
CA GLU A 45 -12.02 -11.40 -6.53
C GLU A 45 -11.03 -10.85 -5.49
N GLY A 46 -10.61 -9.59 -5.63
CA GLY A 46 -9.63 -8.94 -4.76
C GLY A 46 -8.18 -9.26 -5.11
N ILE A 47 -7.92 -9.84 -6.28
CA ILE A 47 -6.58 -10.19 -6.75
C ILE A 47 -5.95 -8.99 -7.43
N MET A 48 -4.77 -8.60 -6.95
CA MET A 48 -3.95 -7.55 -7.54
C MET A 48 -3.17 -8.08 -8.74
N GLN A 49 -3.19 -7.33 -9.83
CA GLN A 49 -2.45 -7.62 -11.06
C GLN A 49 -1.84 -6.34 -11.64
N ILE A 50 -0.75 -6.48 -12.40
CA ILE A 50 -0.13 -5.37 -13.13
C ILE A 50 -1.10 -4.90 -14.23
N ASN A 51 -1.31 -3.59 -14.32
CA ASN A 51 -2.16 -2.94 -15.32
C ASN A 51 -1.42 -1.78 -16.02
N ALA A 52 -0.10 -1.90 -16.17
CA ALA A 52 0.74 -0.90 -16.80
C ALA A 52 1.86 -1.57 -17.61
N SER A 53 2.45 -0.83 -18.55
CA SER A 53 3.60 -1.31 -19.30
C SER A 53 4.87 -1.37 -18.43
N ASP A 54 5.83 -2.20 -18.82
CA ASP A 54 7.14 -2.30 -18.14
C ASP A 54 7.85 -0.94 -18.04
N VAL A 55 7.68 -0.08 -19.06
CA VAL A 55 8.22 1.28 -19.04
C VAL A 55 7.59 2.10 -17.91
N ALA A 56 6.28 2.02 -17.72
CA ALA A 56 5.59 2.71 -16.63
C ALA A 56 5.99 2.16 -15.25
N VAL A 57 6.12 0.84 -15.12
CA VAL A 57 6.66 0.20 -13.90
C VAL A 57 8.07 0.71 -13.60
N GLY A 58 8.91 0.84 -14.63
CA GLY A 58 10.26 1.40 -14.53
C GLY A 58 10.27 2.87 -14.10
N MET A 59 9.39 3.70 -14.65
CA MET A 59 9.25 5.11 -14.23
C MET A 59 8.83 5.26 -12.77
N CYS A 60 8.08 4.29 -12.22
CA CYS A 60 7.73 4.24 -10.80
C CYS A 60 8.85 3.68 -9.91
N GLY A 61 9.99 3.26 -10.48
CA GLY A 61 11.09 2.65 -9.72
C GLY A 61 10.72 1.31 -9.10
N LEU A 62 9.80 0.56 -9.73
CA LEU A 62 9.27 -0.72 -9.23
C LEU A 62 9.86 -1.92 -9.97
N THR A 63 10.77 -1.69 -10.92
CA THR A 63 11.48 -2.74 -11.67
C THR A 63 12.13 -3.75 -10.71
N GLY A 64 11.85 -5.04 -10.91
CA GLY A 64 12.39 -6.13 -10.10
C GLY A 64 11.76 -6.27 -8.70
N ARG A 65 10.79 -5.44 -8.34
CA ARG A 65 10.07 -5.52 -7.05
C ARG A 65 8.57 -5.68 -7.19
N ILE A 66 8.00 -5.27 -8.33
CA ILE A 66 6.54 -5.26 -8.54
C ILE A 66 5.91 -6.64 -8.32
N ASP A 67 6.54 -7.71 -8.83
CA ASP A 67 6.00 -9.07 -8.71
C ASP A 67 5.97 -9.57 -7.26
N ASP A 68 7.02 -9.30 -6.48
CA ASP A 68 7.08 -9.63 -5.05
C ASP A 68 6.02 -8.85 -4.25
N LEU A 69 5.83 -7.57 -4.56
CA LEU A 69 4.81 -6.74 -3.90
C LEU A 69 3.39 -7.24 -4.19
N ILE A 70 3.11 -7.60 -5.45
CA ILE A 70 1.82 -8.18 -5.84
C ILE A 70 1.60 -9.54 -5.16
N ALA A 71 2.60 -10.41 -5.18
CA ALA A 71 2.51 -11.72 -4.52
C ALA A 71 2.24 -11.57 -3.02
N ARG A 72 2.94 -10.66 -2.33
CA ARG A 72 2.68 -10.35 -0.92
C ARG A 72 1.26 -9.84 -0.70
N TYR A 73 0.78 -8.93 -1.54
CA TYR A 73 -0.57 -8.41 -1.45
C TYR A 73 -1.62 -9.53 -1.56
N ASN A 74 -1.47 -10.38 -2.58
CA ASN A 74 -2.39 -11.50 -2.85
C ASN A 74 -2.32 -12.57 -1.75
N ASN A 75 -1.20 -12.69 -1.04
CA ASN A 75 -1.05 -13.54 0.15
C ASN A 75 -1.59 -12.91 1.45
N GLY A 76 -2.25 -11.75 1.38
CA GLY A 76 -2.89 -11.10 2.53
C GLY A 76 -2.01 -10.09 3.26
N HIS A 77 -0.79 -9.82 2.81
CA HIS A 77 0.04 -8.76 3.38
C HIS A 77 -0.41 -7.38 2.89
N ARG A 78 -0.33 -6.36 3.74
CA ARG A 78 -0.74 -4.99 3.41
C ARG A 78 0.38 -3.95 3.54
N PHE A 79 1.45 -4.30 4.25
CA PHE A 79 2.54 -3.39 4.59
C PHE A 79 3.89 -3.94 4.16
N ILE A 80 4.86 -3.04 3.99
CA ILE A 80 6.28 -3.31 3.70
C ILE A 80 7.11 -3.09 4.95
#